data_AF-A0A9W5E5G6-F1
#
_entry.id   AF-A0A9W5E5G6-F1
#
_cell.length_a   1.000
_cell.length_b   1.000
_cell.length_c   1.000
_cell.angle_alpha   90.00
_cell.angle_beta   90.00
_cell.angle_gamma   90.00
#
_symmetry.space_group_name_H-M   'P 1'
#
loop_
_entity.id
_entity.type
_entity.pdbx_description
1 polymer ?
#
loop_
_entity_poly.entity_id
_entity_poly.type
_entity_poly.pdbx_seq_one_letter_code
_entity_poly.pdbx_strand_id
1 'polypeptide(L)'
;MDQLTVNEQPIVTSLGNAKLYSKDSFKGNSYKGSNLREIVYELDEEIGSIGAKVSTLEDVEILMARLMGDMDRVVSEGNENFYFHEFHRKLRVYWQLINYTSSGLNKDFEKASELKEELFDKVVKQSEKRK
;
A
#
# COMPACT_ATOMS: atom_id res chain seq x y z
N MET A 1 -7.42 -7.94 -45.49
CA MET A 1 -6.22 -8.33 -44.75
C MET A 1 -5.70 -7.06 -44.12
N ASP A 2 -6.35 -6.65 -43.03
CA ASP A 2 -6.06 -5.38 -42.37
C ASP A 2 -5.08 -5.64 -41.24
N GLN A 3 -3.90 -5.05 -41.35
CA GLN A 3 -2.85 -5.14 -40.34
C GLN A 3 -3.24 -4.26 -39.16
N LEU A 4 -3.52 -4.89 -38.01
CA LEU A 4 -3.60 -4.22 -36.72
C LEU A 4 -2.17 -3.91 -36.26
N THR A 5 -1.72 -2.69 -36.47
CA THR A 5 -0.49 -2.18 -35.85
C THR A 5 -0.73 -2.00 -34.35
N VAL A 6 -0.24 -2.94 -33.56
CA VAL A 6 -0.15 -2.83 -32.10
C VAL A 6 0.92 -1.81 -31.78
N ASN A 7 0.49 -0.62 -31.35
CA ASN A 7 1.39 0.43 -30.90
C ASN A 7 1.77 0.11 -29.44
N GLU A 8 2.88 -0.59 -29.24
CA GLU A 8 3.48 -0.83 -27.93
C GLU A 8 3.99 0.51 -27.36
N GLN A 9 3.16 1.17 -26.56
CA GLN A 9 3.63 2.26 -25.71
C GLN A 9 4.33 1.67 -24.47
N PRO A 10 5.52 2.18 -24.08
CA PRO A 10 6.26 1.65 -22.95
C PRO A 10 5.51 1.94 -21.64
N ILE A 11 5.09 0.87 -20.97
CA ILE A 11 4.43 0.86 -19.66
C ILE A 11 5.47 1.13 -18.55
N VAL A 12 6.24 2.22 -18.58
CA VAL A 12 7.11 2.55 -17.44
C VAL A 12 7.45 4.04 -17.38
N THR A 13 6.49 4.92 -17.06
CA THR A 13 6.87 6.32 -16.71
C THR A 13 5.95 7.03 -15.71
N SER A 14 5.16 6.31 -14.91
CA SER A 14 4.25 6.95 -13.92
C SER A 14 4.56 6.68 -12.45
N LEU A 15 5.55 5.84 -12.11
CA LEU A 15 6.00 5.67 -10.72
C LEU A 15 6.86 6.84 -10.19
N GLY A 16 6.87 7.97 -10.88
CA GLY A 16 7.68 9.16 -10.59
C GLY A 16 6.96 10.27 -9.84
N ASN A 17 5.79 10.04 -9.26
CA ASN A 17 5.10 11.04 -8.45
C ASN A 17 5.21 10.67 -6.96
N ALA A 18 6.45 10.61 -6.48
CA ALA A 18 6.75 10.91 -5.08
C ALA A 18 6.40 12.38 -4.84
N LYS A 19 5.10 12.67 -4.78
CA LYS A 19 4.59 13.94 -4.30
C LYS A 19 4.93 13.94 -2.83
N LEU A 20 6.08 14.54 -2.52
CA LEU A 20 6.48 15.03 -1.21
C LEU A 20 5.23 15.24 -0.36
N TYR A 21 5.01 14.35 0.61
CA TYR A 21 3.87 14.44 1.51
C TYR A 21 4.00 15.77 2.23
N SER A 22 3.15 16.71 1.83
CA SER A 22 3.14 18.06 2.38
C SER A 22 2.72 17.96 3.84
N LYS A 23 3.56 18.49 4.72
CA LYS A 23 3.36 18.59 6.17
C LYS A 23 2.03 19.26 6.57
N ASP A 24 1.37 19.92 5.62
CA ASP A 24 0.15 20.71 5.83
C ASP A 24 -1.16 19.94 5.57
N SER A 25 -1.14 18.70 5.06
CA SER A 25 -2.40 18.03 4.66
C SER A 25 -3.18 17.35 5.79
N PHE A 26 -2.61 17.13 6.98
CA PHE A 26 -3.27 16.35 8.03
C PHE A 26 -3.14 16.97 9.41
N LYS A 27 -3.93 18.02 9.63
CA LYS A 27 -4.17 18.64 10.93
C LYS A 27 -5.18 17.77 11.72
N GLY A 28 -4.81 16.52 12.02
CA GLY A 28 -5.71 15.50 12.58
C GLY A 28 -5.53 15.28 14.08
N ASN A 29 -4.36 14.84 14.52
CA ASN A 29 -4.13 14.48 15.93
C ASN A 29 -2.86 15.17 16.46
N SER A 30 -3.04 16.25 17.21
CA SER A 30 -1.93 16.90 17.91
C SER A 30 -1.62 16.12 19.18
N TYR A 31 -0.64 15.22 19.12
CA TYR A 31 -0.14 14.45 20.25
C TYR A 31 0.69 15.26 21.28
N LYS A 32 0.74 16.59 21.15
CA LYS A 32 1.47 17.51 22.05
C LYS A 32 1.22 17.30 23.56
N GLY A 33 0.13 16.62 23.95
CA GLY A 33 -0.20 16.26 25.33
C GLY A 33 0.12 14.80 25.73
N SER A 34 0.37 13.91 24.79
CA SER A 34 0.60 12.47 25.03
C SER A 34 1.89 12.25 25.78
N ASN A 35 1.94 11.32 26.74
CA ASN A 35 3.21 10.93 27.38
C ASN A 35 4.05 10.00 26.49
N LEU A 36 5.33 9.79 26.82
CA LEU A 36 6.24 8.96 26.00
C LEU A 36 5.72 7.53 25.81
N ARG A 37 5.09 6.98 26.85
CA ARG A 37 4.56 5.62 26.86
C ARG A 37 3.39 5.47 25.89
N GLU A 38 2.50 6.46 25.83
CA GLU A 38 1.38 6.51 24.87
C GLU A 38 1.89 6.56 23.43
N ILE A 39 2.86 7.44 23.13
CA ILE A 39 3.45 7.54 21.78
C ILE A 39 4.05 6.21 21.33
N VAL A 40 4.78 5.52 22.22
CA VAL A 40 5.41 4.23 21.90
C VAL A 40 4.36 3.13 21.68
N TYR A 41 3.30 3.08 22.49
CA TYR A 41 2.22 2.11 22.29
C TYR A 41 1.48 2.33 20.97
N GLU A 42 1.12 3.58 20.67
CA GLU A 42 0.45 3.87 19.39
C GLU A 42 1.38 3.56 18.21
N LEU A 43 2.68 3.85 18.32
CA LEU A 43 3.64 3.53 17.27
C LEU A 43 3.75 2.01 17.04
N ASP A 44 3.76 1.21 18.11
CA ASP A 44 3.78 -0.25 18.01
C ASP A 44 2.50 -0.80 17.35
N GLU A 45 1.34 -0.23 17.70
CA GLU A 45 0.06 -0.57 17.07
C GLU A 45 0.07 -0.27 15.56
N GLU A 46 0.53 0.93 15.16
CA GLU A 46 0.63 1.31 13.76
C GLU A 46 1.61 0.42 12.99
N ILE A 47 2.77 0.09 13.57
CA ILE A 47 3.75 -0.82 12.95
C ILE A 47 3.14 -2.23 12.78
N GLY A 48 2.43 -2.74 13.79
CA GLY A 48 1.74 -4.03 13.70
C GLY A 48 0.67 -4.05 12.61
N SER A 49 -0.11 -2.97 12.52
CA SER A 49 -1.13 -2.78 11.48
C SER A 49 -0.52 -2.69 10.07
N ILE A 50 0.59 -1.97 9.91
CA ILE A 50 1.39 -1.92 8.67
C ILE A 50 1.83 -3.33 8.27
N GLY A 51 2.42 -4.09 9.20
CA GLY A 51 2.90 -5.45 8.95
C GLY A 51 1.79 -6.39 8.47
N ALA A 52 0.60 -6.32 9.09
CA ALA A 52 -0.56 -7.11 8.69
C ALA A 52 -1.05 -6.74 7.28
N LYS A 53 -1.07 -5.44 6.94
CA LYS A 53 -1.48 -4.96 5.61
C LYS A 53 -0.47 -5.34 4.53
N VAL A 54 0.83 -5.26 4.81
CA VAL A 54 1.89 -5.74 3.89
C VAL A 54 1.72 -7.25 3.65
N SER A 55 1.54 -8.04 4.69
CA SER A 55 1.31 -9.50 4.56
C SER A 55 0.08 -9.80 3.69
N THR A 56 -0.99 -9.02 3.85
CA THR A 56 -2.20 -9.14 3.02
C THR A 56 -1.92 -8.82 1.55
N LEU A 57 -1.09 -7.82 1.26
CA LEU A 57 -0.71 -7.49 -0.13
C LEU A 57 0.16 -8.58 -0.75
N GLU A 58 1.10 -9.17 0.00
CA GLU A 58 1.89 -10.32 -0.42
C GLU A 58 1.01 -11.53 -0.75
N ASP A 59 -0.01 -11.81 0.08
CA ASP A 59 -0.99 -12.87 -0.20
C ASP A 59 -1.75 -12.62 -1.52
N VAL A 60 -2.16 -11.37 -1.76
CA VAL A 60 -2.85 -11.00 -3.02
C VAL A 60 -1.91 -11.12 -4.22
N GLU A 61 -0.62 -10.78 -4.09
CA GLU A 61 0.38 -10.99 -5.13
C GLU A 61 0.48 -12.47 -5.54
N ILE A 62 0.52 -13.38 -4.56
CA ILE A 62 0.53 -14.83 -4.81
C ILE A 62 -0.74 -15.25 -5.57
N LEU A 63 -1.91 -14.73 -5.18
CA LEU A 63 -3.17 -15.03 -5.85
C LEU A 63 -3.21 -14.51 -7.29
N MET A 64 -2.65 -13.32 -7.55
CA MET A 64 -2.52 -12.76 -8.89
C MET A 64 -1.58 -13.58 -9.76
N ALA A 65 -0.43 -14.02 -9.22
CA ALA A 65 0.51 -14.87 -9.95
C ALA A 65 -0.13 -16.20 -10.37
N ARG A 66 -0.91 -16.82 -9.47
CA ARG A 66 -1.67 -18.04 -9.78
C ARG A 66 -2.73 -17.81 -10.86
N LEU A 67 -3.47 -16.70 -10.77
CA LEU A 67 -4.45 -16.34 -11.79
C LEU A 67 -3.80 -16.13 -13.15
N MET A 68 -2.63 -15.51 -13.21
CA MET A 68 -1.87 -15.34 -14.45
C MET A 68 -1.52 -16.70 -15.06
N GLY A 69 -1.00 -17.64 -14.27
CA GLY A 69 -0.71 -19.00 -14.74
C GLY A 69 -1.97 -19.77 -15.21
N ASP A 70 -3.11 -19.58 -14.55
CA ASP A 70 -4.38 -20.14 -14.99
C ASP A 70 -4.85 -19.54 -16.33
N MET A 71 -4.69 -18.22 -16.50
CA MET A 71 -5.01 -17.54 -17.75
C MET A 71 -4.12 -18.02 -18.90
N ASP A 72 -2.81 -18.12 -18.68
CA ASP A 72 -1.85 -18.61 -19.68
C ASP A 72 -2.18 -20.05 -20.11
N ARG A 73 -2.51 -20.92 -19.15
CA ARG A 73 -2.94 -22.29 -19.45
C ARG A 73 -4.20 -22.30 -20.32
N VAL A 74 -5.24 -21.56 -19.93
CA VAL A 74 -6.51 -21.53 -20.66
C VAL A 74 -6.35 -20.95 -22.07
N VAL A 75 -5.51 -19.93 -22.24
CA VAL A 75 -5.16 -19.38 -23.56
C VAL A 75 -4.43 -20.42 -24.41
N SER A 76 -3.48 -21.16 -23.83
CA SER A 76 -2.77 -22.22 -24.56
C SER A 76 -3.68 -23.35 -25.04
N GLU A 77 -4.80 -23.58 -24.34
CA GLU A 77 -5.83 -24.57 -24.68
C GLU A 77 -6.92 -24.01 -25.62
N GLY A 78 -6.93 -22.70 -25.90
CA GLY A 78 -7.93 -22.04 -26.74
C GLY A 78 -9.33 -21.93 -26.09
N ASN A 79 -9.38 -21.90 -24.75
CA ASN A 79 -10.62 -21.94 -23.97
C ASN A 79 -10.99 -20.59 -23.34
N GLU A 80 -10.34 -19.48 -23.71
CA GLU A 80 -10.45 -18.17 -23.03
C GLU A 80 -11.88 -17.64 -22.90
N ASN A 81 -12.72 -17.86 -23.92
CA ASN A 81 -14.11 -17.40 -23.92
C ASN A 81 -14.95 -18.05 -22.82
N PHE A 82 -14.63 -19.30 -22.44
CA PHE A 82 -15.37 -20.02 -21.40
C PHE A 82 -15.04 -19.50 -19.99
N TYR A 83 -13.82 -18.99 -19.78
CA TYR A 83 -13.32 -18.58 -18.46
C TYR A 83 -13.28 -17.06 -18.25
N PHE A 84 -13.58 -16.26 -19.28
CA PHE A 84 -13.49 -14.80 -19.21
C PHE A 84 -14.19 -14.19 -18.00
N HIS A 85 -15.44 -14.61 -17.73
CA HIS A 85 -16.20 -14.08 -16.59
C HIS A 85 -15.58 -14.44 -15.24
N GLU A 86 -14.98 -15.62 -15.12
CA GLU A 86 -14.30 -16.04 -13.90
C GLU A 86 -13.04 -15.22 -13.66
N PHE A 87 -12.19 -15.08 -14.67
CA PHE A 87 -10.96 -14.29 -14.60
C PHE A 87 -11.25 -12.83 -14.26
N HIS A 88 -12.21 -12.22 -14.95
CA HIS A 88 -12.62 -10.86 -14.69
C HIS A 88 -13.15 -10.66 -13.26
N ARG A 89 -13.92 -11.62 -12.72
CA ARG A 89 -14.39 -11.59 -11.33
C ARG A 89 -13.21 -11.64 -10.35
N LYS A 90 -12.26 -12.57 -10.54
CA LYS A 90 -11.08 -12.70 -9.68
C LYS A 90 -10.21 -11.44 -9.71
N LEU A 91 -9.91 -10.91 -10.90
CA LEU A 91 -9.18 -9.65 -11.06
C LEU A 91 -9.85 -8.49 -10.32
N ARG A 92 -11.18 -8.36 -10.44
CA ARG A 92 -11.93 -7.31 -9.74
C ARG A 92 -11.79 -7.41 -8.22
N VAL A 93 -11.89 -8.62 -7.67
CA VAL A 93 -11.76 -8.85 -6.22
C VAL A 93 -10.35 -8.52 -5.76
N TYR A 94 -9.32 -8.99 -6.47
CA TYR A 94 -7.92 -8.69 -6.12
C TYR A 94 -7.63 -7.19 -6.18
N TRP A 95 -8.12 -6.52 -7.21
CA TRP A 95 -8.02 -5.06 -7.33
C TRP A 95 -8.67 -4.32 -6.16
N GLN A 96 -9.86 -4.75 -5.73
CA GLN A 96 -10.53 -4.15 -4.58
C GLN A 96 -9.75 -4.36 -3.28
N LEU A 97 -9.19 -5.56 -3.07
CA LEU A 97 -8.33 -5.85 -1.92
C LEU A 97 -7.08 -4.99 -1.92
N ILE A 98 -6.36 -4.91 -3.06
CA ILE A 98 -5.17 -4.06 -3.19
C ILE A 98 -5.49 -2.61 -2.87
N ASN A 99 -6.57 -2.07 -3.43
CA ASN A 99 -6.94 -0.66 -3.21
C ASN A 99 -7.28 -0.38 -1.76
N TYR A 100 -8.10 -1.24 -1.15
CA TYR A 100 -8.50 -1.07 0.24
C TYR A 100 -7.28 -1.18 1.17
N THR A 101 -6.46 -2.21 0.99
CA THR A 101 -5.29 -2.47 1.84
C THR A 101 -4.22 -1.41 1.64
N SER A 102 -3.91 -1.01 0.40
CA SER A 102 -2.93 0.06 0.11
C SER A 102 -3.39 1.41 0.66
N SER A 103 -4.69 1.73 0.55
CA SER A 103 -5.22 2.97 1.13
C SER A 103 -5.09 2.99 2.66
N GLY A 104 -5.37 1.86 3.31
CA GLY A 104 -5.16 1.72 4.76
C GLY A 104 -3.68 1.78 5.14
N LEU A 105 -2.81 1.12 4.38
CA LEU A 105 -1.37 1.06 4.62
C LEU A 105 -0.74 2.45 4.59
N ASN A 106 -1.12 3.29 3.63
CA ASN A 106 -0.63 4.66 3.54
C ASN A 106 -1.03 5.49 4.78
N LYS A 107 -2.26 5.31 5.29
CA LYS A 107 -2.73 6.03 6.48
C LYS A 107 -1.96 5.63 7.73
N ASP A 108 -1.77 4.32 7.94
CA ASP A 108 -1.01 3.83 9.09
C ASP A 108 0.46 4.28 9.00
N PHE A 109 1.04 4.26 7.80
CA PHE A 109 2.41 4.73 7.58
C PHE A 109 2.56 6.22 7.87
N GLU A 110 1.62 7.05 7.41
CA GLU A 110 1.58 8.47 7.73
C GLU A 110 1.53 8.70 9.25
N LYS A 111 0.60 8.02 9.94
CA LYS A 111 0.46 8.13 11.40
C LYS A 111 1.70 7.65 12.15
N ALA A 112 2.29 6.52 11.75
CA ALA A 112 3.55 6.04 12.31
C ALA A 112 4.68 7.04 12.11
N SER A 113 4.74 7.72 10.95
CA SER A 113 5.75 8.74 10.70
C SER A 113 5.56 9.98 11.58
N GLU A 114 4.32 10.42 11.81
CA GLU A 114 4.01 11.51 12.74
C GLU A 114 4.42 11.17 14.17
N LEU A 115 4.06 9.97 14.65
CA LEU A 115 4.42 9.48 15.99
C LEU A 115 5.95 9.36 16.16
N LYS A 116 6.66 8.91 15.12
CA LYS A 116 8.13 8.85 15.09
C LYS A 116 8.75 10.25 15.20
N GLU A 117 8.24 11.24 14.45
CA GLU A 117 8.73 12.62 14.53
C GLU A 117 8.52 13.20 15.92
N GLU A 118 7.36 12.97 16.52
CA GLU A 118 7.08 13.46 17.86
C GLU A 118 7.93 12.76 18.93
N LEU A 119 8.09 11.44 18.82
CA LEU A 119 8.96 10.68 19.70
C LEU A 119 10.38 11.27 19.70
N PHE A 120 10.91 11.54 18.51
CA PHE A 120 12.22 12.16 18.34
C PHE A 120 12.27 13.55 18.99
N ASP A 121 11.29 14.40 18.68
CA ASP A 121 11.19 15.74 19.24
C ASP A 121 11.15 15.72 20.77
N LYS A 122 10.42 14.77 21.35
CA LYS A 122 10.25 14.68 22.79
C LYS A 122 11.50 14.16 23.48
N VAL A 123 12.14 13.13 22.93
CA VAL A 123 13.36 12.54 23.50
C VAL A 123 14.54 13.52 23.36
N VAL A 124 14.73 14.11 22.18
CA VAL A 124 15.86 15.00 21.90
C VAL A 124 15.70 16.33 22.62
N LYS A 125 14.55 17.02 22.49
CA LYS A 125 14.37 18.35 23.12
C LYS A 125 14.25 18.29 24.64
N GLN A 126 13.80 17.17 25.23
CA GLN A 126 13.85 17.00 26.70
C GLN A 126 15.27 16.71 27.21
N SER A 127 16.13 16.06 26.40
CA SER A 127 17.52 15.82 26.77
C SER A 127 18.36 17.09 26.82
N GLU A 128 18.08 18.06 25.95
CA GLU A 128 18.76 19.37 25.91
C GLU A 128 18.40 20.25 27.11
N LYS A 129 17.17 20.17 27.63
CA LYS A 129 16.73 20.93 28.81
C LYS A 129 17.26 20.40 30.15
N ARG A 130 17.87 19.21 30.16
CA ARG A 130 18.43 18.57 31.36
C ARG A 130 19.96 18.70 31.45
N LYS A 131 20.59 19.33 30.46
CA LYS A 131 22.01 19.77 30.53
C LYS A 131 22.08 21.21 31.02
#